data_AF-A0A846TXS2-F1
#
_entry.id   AF-A0A846TXS2-F1
#
_cell.length_a   1.000
_cell.length_b   1.000
_cell.length_c   1.000
_cell.angle_alpha   90.00
_cell.angle_beta   90.00
_cell.angle_gamma   90.00
#
_symmetry.space_group_name_H-M   'P 1'
#
loop_
_entity.id
_entity.type
_entity.pdbx_description
1 polymer ?
#
loop_
_entity_poly.entity_id
_entity_poly.type
_entity_poly.pdbx_seq_one_letter_code
_entity_poly.pdbx_strand_id
1 'polypeptide(L)'
;MNKQQLTDPEFLTFCENAMPIEVVEKFTDNNIRGLENIALRSISTRSKLPANVVNLLVAYFYNHYGKQVYNRNDLARLYDYWVSKDVRTMAQATEMINEDIEQVLSSLK
;
A
#
# COMPACT_ATOMS: atom_id res chain seq x y z
N MET A 1 -7.21 -4.24 10.94
CA MET A 1 -5.78 -4.34 11.29
C MET A 1 -5.36 -3.03 11.92
N ASN A 2 -4.48 -3.07 12.91
CA ASN A 2 -3.90 -1.87 13.53
C ASN A 2 -2.54 -1.56 12.87
N LYS A 3 -2.12 -0.29 12.79
CA LYS A 3 -0.81 0.10 12.19
C LYS A 3 0.38 -0.71 12.74
N GLN A 4 0.35 -1.11 14.01
CA GLN A 4 1.38 -1.96 14.64
C GLN A 4 1.55 -3.34 13.99
N GLN A 5 0.54 -3.86 13.29
CA GLN A 5 0.62 -5.15 12.60
C GLN A 5 1.38 -5.04 11.26
N LEU A 6 1.57 -3.84 10.71
CA LEU A 6 2.33 -3.65 9.46
C LEU A 6 3.83 -3.74 9.67
N THR A 7 4.30 -3.47 10.89
CA THR A 7 5.71 -3.57 11.29
C THR A 7 6.07 -4.91 11.92
N ASP A 8 5.10 -5.83 12.01
CA ASP A 8 5.32 -7.16 12.54
C ASP A 8 6.27 -7.97 11.63
N PRO A 9 7.31 -8.64 12.17
CA PRO A 9 8.26 -9.39 11.35
C PRO A 9 7.63 -10.46 10.46
N GLU A 10 6.57 -11.14 10.90
CA GLU A 10 5.87 -12.15 10.09
C GLU A 10 5.14 -11.48 8.93
N PHE A 11 4.51 -10.33 9.18
CA PHE A 11 3.84 -9.56 8.14
C PHE A 11 4.82 -8.96 7.11
N LEU A 12 5.97 -8.48 7.56
CA LEU A 12 7.03 -8.00 6.67
C LEU A 12 7.56 -9.14 5.79
N THR A 13 7.77 -10.33 6.37
CA THR A 13 8.17 -11.54 5.63
C THR A 13 7.11 -11.96 4.61
N PHE A 14 5.82 -11.83 4.95
CA PHE A 14 4.73 -12.03 4.00
C PHE A 14 4.82 -11.04 2.82
N CYS A 15 5.06 -9.75 3.10
CA CYS A 15 5.18 -8.73 2.05
C CYS A 15 6.37 -8.97 1.11
N GLU A 16 7.41 -9.68 1.54
CA GLU A 16 8.55 -10.01 0.66
C GLU A 16 8.17 -10.96 -0.49
N ASN A 17 7.16 -11.81 -0.29
CA ASN A 17 6.83 -12.89 -1.21
C ASN A 17 5.42 -12.79 -1.82
N ALA A 18 4.54 -11.98 -1.21
CA ALA A 18 3.16 -11.86 -1.65
C ALA A 18 3.01 -11.19 -3.02
N MET A 19 1.89 -11.43 -3.67
CA MET A 19 1.35 -10.59 -4.73
C MET A 19 0.50 -9.47 -4.12
N PRO A 20 0.40 -8.30 -4.79
CA PRO A 20 -0.43 -7.20 -4.31
C PRO A 20 -1.89 -7.60 -4.00
N ILE A 21 -2.46 -8.54 -4.77
CA ILE A 21 -3.83 -9.01 -4.55
C ILE A 21 -3.99 -9.76 -3.22
N GLU A 22 -3.03 -10.62 -2.87
CA GLU A 22 -3.01 -11.39 -1.61
C GLU A 22 -2.89 -10.46 -0.40
N VAL A 23 -2.19 -9.32 -0.58
CA VAL A 23 -2.12 -8.29 0.45
C VAL A 23 -3.51 -7.67 0.67
N VAL A 24 -4.22 -7.27 -0.39
CA VAL A 24 -5.56 -6.66 -0.26
C VAL A 24 -6.56 -7.61 0.39
N GLU A 25 -6.48 -8.90 0.09
CA GLU A 25 -7.34 -9.94 0.67
C GLU A 25 -7.29 -9.95 2.21
N LYS A 26 -6.10 -9.74 2.80
CA LYS A 26 -5.94 -9.63 4.27
C LYS A 26 -6.69 -8.46 4.91
N PHE A 27 -7.00 -7.41 4.15
CA PHE A 27 -7.70 -6.22 4.66
C PHE A 27 -9.17 -6.16 4.27
N THR A 28 -9.59 -6.96 3.30
CA THR A 28 -10.94 -6.93 2.71
C THR A 28 -11.77 -8.15 3.06
N ASP A 29 -11.34 -8.96 4.02
CA ASP A 29 -12.01 -10.21 4.42
C ASP A 29 -12.26 -11.12 3.18
N ASN A 30 -11.27 -11.18 2.28
CA ASN A 30 -11.32 -11.85 0.96
C ASN A 30 -12.43 -11.34 0.01
N ASN A 31 -12.98 -10.16 0.26
CA ASN A 31 -14.04 -9.54 -0.54
C ASN A 31 -13.52 -8.37 -1.36
N ILE A 32 -12.75 -8.67 -2.41
CA ILE A 32 -12.25 -7.68 -3.36
C ILE A 32 -13.37 -7.26 -4.31
N ARG A 33 -13.71 -5.97 -4.32
CA ARG A 33 -14.77 -5.42 -5.18
C ARG A 33 -14.19 -4.64 -6.34
N GLY A 34 -15.06 -3.98 -7.11
CA GLY A 34 -14.68 -3.24 -8.30
C GLY A 34 -13.66 -2.12 -8.02
N LEU A 35 -13.80 -1.41 -6.89
CA LEU A 35 -12.92 -0.29 -6.55
C LEU A 35 -11.50 -0.76 -6.26
N GLU A 36 -11.35 -1.85 -5.51
CA GLU A 36 -10.05 -2.45 -5.17
C GLU A 36 -9.32 -2.91 -6.43
N ASN A 37 -10.05 -3.57 -7.33
CA ASN A 37 -9.50 -4.00 -8.61
C ASN A 37 -9.06 -2.83 -9.49
N ILE A 38 -9.77 -1.70 -9.46
CA ILE A 38 -9.38 -0.51 -10.22
C ILE A 38 -8.13 0.13 -9.60
N ALA A 39 -8.07 0.25 -8.28
CA ALA A 39 -6.91 0.80 -7.59
C ALA A 39 -5.66 -0.06 -7.83
N LEU A 40 -5.74 -1.39 -7.69
CA LEU A 40 -4.60 -2.28 -7.96
C LEU A 40 -4.12 -2.20 -9.42
N ARG A 41 -5.05 -2.15 -10.38
CA ARG A 41 -4.70 -1.97 -11.80
C ARG A 41 -3.97 -0.66 -12.08
N SER A 42 -4.21 0.39 -11.29
CA SER A 42 -3.53 1.68 -11.45
C SER A 42 -2.02 1.61 -11.16
N ILE A 43 -1.57 0.60 -10.42
CA ILE A 43 -0.16 0.37 -10.08
C ILE A 43 0.44 -0.89 -10.71
N SER A 44 -0.37 -1.78 -11.30
CA SER A 44 0.10 -3.07 -11.84
C SER A 44 1.07 -2.96 -13.00
N THR A 45 1.06 -1.86 -13.74
CA THR A 45 1.98 -1.59 -14.86
C THR A 45 3.21 -0.78 -14.44
N ARG A 46 3.31 -0.40 -13.15
CA ARG A 46 4.38 0.46 -12.64
C ARG A 46 5.48 -0.40 -12.01
N SER A 47 6.73 -0.21 -12.44
CA SER A 47 7.88 -1.02 -12.01
C SER A 47 9.00 -0.23 -11.30
N LYS A 48 8.72 1.01 -10.88
CA LYS A 48 9.72 1.88 -10.25
C LYS A 48 10.03 1.50 -8.80
N LEU A 49 9.08 0.91 -8.08
CA LEU A 49 9.27 0.38 -6.73
C LEU A 49 9.52 -1.13 -6.77
N PRO A 50 10.40 -1.66 -5.91
CA PRO A 50 10.53 -3.10 -5.69
C PRO A 50 9.21 -3.75 -5.28
N ALA A 51 8.98 -5.01 -5.66
CA ALA A 51 7.70 -5.70 -5.43
C ALA A 51 7.31 -5.75 -3.94
N ASN A 52 8.26 -6.05 -3.06
CA ASN A 52 8.05 -6.08 -1.61
C ASN A 52 7.66 -4.71 -1.03
N VAL A 53 8.27 -3.63 -1.54
CA VAL A 53 7.90 -2.24 -1.20
C VAL A 53 6.48 -1.93 -1.66
N VAL A 54 6.10 -2.37 -2.86
CA VAL A 54 4.73 -2.22 -3.37
C VAL A 54 3.73 -2.97 -2.48
N ASN A 55 4.07 -4.17 -2.03
CA ASN A 55 3.21 -4.94 -1.14
C ASN A 55 2.98 -4.22 0.19
N LEU A 56 4.03 -3.66 0.80
CA LEU A 56 3.88 -2.88 2.03
C LEU A 56 3.10 -1.57 1.81
N LEU A 57 3.28 -0.91 0.66
CA LEU A 57 2.47 0.24 0.25
C LEU A 57 0.98 -0.10 0.15
N VAL A 58 0.65 -1.23 -0.49
CA VAL A 58 -0.73 -1.72 -0.60
C VAL A 58 -1.30 -2.03 0.78
N ALA A 59 -0.51 -2.69 1.63
CA ALA A 59 -0.91 -2.97 3.00
C ALA A 59 -1.19 -1.67 3.79
N TYR A 60 -0.31 -0.67 3.68
CA TYR A 60 -0.48 0.63 4.31
C TYR A 60 -1.78 1.32 3.85
N PHE A 61 -2.04 1.31 2.54
CA PHE A 61 -3.25 1.90 1.97
C PHE A 61 -4.53 1.23 2.49
N TYR A 62 -4.60 -0.11 2.42
CA TYR A 62 -5.80 -0.84 2.82
C TYR A 62 -5.93 -1.04 4.33
N ASN A 63 -4.86 -0.91 5.10
CA ASN A 63 -4.96 -0.81 6.55
C ASN A 63 -5.76 0.44 6.97
N HIS A 64 -5.63 1.53 6.21
CA HIS A 64 -6.41 2.76 6.45
C HIS A 64 -7.80 2.69 5.80
N TYR A 65 -7.87 2.31 4.53
CA TYR A 65 -9.08 2.43 3.72
C TYR A 65 -9.89 1.14 3.52
N GLY A 66 -9.43 -0.03 3.99
CA GLY A 66 -10.05 -1.33 3.69
C GLY A 66 -11.53 -1.49 4.08
N LYS A 67 -12.09 -0.53 4.83
CA LYS A 67 -13.51 -0.45 5.21
C LYS A 67 -14.12 0.94 5.00
N GLN A 68 -13.46 1.79 4.23
CA GLN A 68 -13.83 3.19 3.98
C GLN A 68 -13.95 3.47 2.48
N VAL A 69 -14.65 4.56 2.14
CA VAL A 69 -14.66 5.07 0.76
C VAL A 69 -13.35 5.83 0.51
N TYR A 70 -12.70 5.56 -0.61
CA TYR A 70 -11.47 6.23 -1.04
C TYR A 70 -11.53 6.58 -2.52
N ASN A 71 -10.67 7.49 -2.99
CA ASN A 71 -10.55 7.74 -4.41
C ASN A 71 -9.69 6.64 -5.05
N ARG A 72 -10.20 6.03 -6.13
CA ARG A 72 -9.50 4.97 -6.89
C ARG A 72 -8.07 5.33 -7.30
N ASN A 73 -7.75 6.61 -7.42
CA ASN A 73 -6.45 7.11 -7.83
C ASN A 73 -5.47 7.31 -6.65
N ASP A 74 -5.92 7.26 -5.40
CA ASP A 74 -5.08 7.57 -4.24
C ASP A 74 -3.93 6.57 -4.07
N LEU A 75 -4.16 5.29 -4.36
CA LEU A 75 -3.10 4.29 -4.35
C LEU A 75 -2.00 4.61 -5.37
N ALA A 76 -2.37 5.06 -6.58
CA ALA A 76 -1.40 5.50 -7.58
C ALA A 76 -0.64 6.77 -7.16
N ARG A 77 -1.33 7.72 -6.52
CA ARG A 77 -0.71 8.96 -6.01
C ARG A 77 0.30 8.65 -4.91
N LEU A 78 -0.03 7.76 -3.97
CA LEU A 78 0.90 7.29 -2.95
C LEU A 78 2.08 6.52 -3.53
N TYR A 79 1.85 5.70 -4.56
CA TYR A 79 2.93 5.05 -5.30
C TYR A 79 3.91 6.09 -5.86
N ASP A 80 3.41 7.10 -6.56
CA ASP A 80 4.26 8.16 -7.13
C ASP A 80 4.99 8.95 -6.06
N TYR A 81 4.34 9.18 -4.92
CA TYR A 81 4.99 9.79 -3.76
C TYR A 81 6.15 8.94 -3.24
N TRP A 82 5.97 7.64 -3.03
CA TRP A 82 7.05 6.75 -2.58
C TRP A 82 8.19 6.65 -3.61
N VAL A 83 7.86 6.68 -4.91
CA VAL A 83 8.86 6.80 -5.98
C VAL A 83 9.64 8.10 -5.86
N SER A 84 8.98 9.23 -5.62
CA SER A 84 9.64 10.54 -5.48
C SER A 84 10.57 10.62 -4.26
N LYS A 85 10.33 9.78 -3.26
CA LYS A 85 11.15 9.62 -2.05
C LYS A 85 12.26 8.57 -2.21
N ASP A 86 12.38 7.97 -3.39
CA ASP A 86 13.34 6.90 -3.71
C ASP A 86 13.31 5.74 -2.69
N VAL A 87 12.10 5.29 -2.34
CA VAL A 87 11.89 4.16 -1.43
C VAL A 87 12.24 2.86 -2.16
N ARG A 88 13.39 2.27 -1.83
CA ARG A 88 13.92 1.05 -2.47
C ARG A 88 14.09 -0.14 -1.53
N THR A 89 13.87 0.05 -0.24
CA THR A 89 14.09 -0.97 0.77
C THR A 89 12.88 -1.10 1.69
N MET A 90 12.72 -2.28 2.29
CA MET A 90 11.68 -2.50 3.30
C MET A 90 11.86 -1.60 4.52
N ALA A 91 13.10 -1.28 4.90
CA ALA A 91 13.40 -0.34 5.98
C ALA A 91 12.83 1.06 5.67
N GLN A 92 13.13 1.63 4.50
CA GLN A 92 12.57 2.92 4.07
C GLN A 92 11.04 2.85 3.97
N ALA A 93 10.48 1.77 3.41
CA ALA A 93 9.04 1.60 3.32
C ALA A 93 8.39 1.55 4.71
N THR A 94 9.07 0.96 5.70
CA THR A 94 8.63 0.92 7.10
C THR A 94 8.66 2.30 7.76
N GLU A 95 9.58 3.18 7.36
CA GLU A 95 9.57 4.58 7.77
C GLU A 95 8.35 5.31 7.17
N MET A 96 8.06 5.10 5.89
CA MET A 96 6.94 5.76 5.18
C MET A 96 5.58 5.47 5.80
N ILE A 97 5.32 4.27 6.33
CA ILE A 97 4.01 3.91 6.90
C ILE A 97 3.71 4.65 8.23
N ASN A 98 4.71 5.31 8.82
CA ASN A 98 4.51 6.17 9.98
C ASN A 98 3.87 7.51 9.60
N GLU A 99 3.96 7.91 8.33
CA GLU A 99 3.29 9.12 7.84
C GLU A 99 1.75 8.97 7.93
N ASP A 100 1.09 10.11 8.12
CA ASP A 100 -0.36 10.20 8.02
C ASP A 100 -0.77 10.22 6.55
N ILE A 101 -1.48 9.17 6.13
CA ILE A 101 -1.83 8.95 4.73
C ILE A 101 -2.72 10.06 4.17
N GLU A 102 -3.60 10.64 5.00
CA GLU A 102 -4.51 11.70 4.59
C GLU A 102 -3.75 13.00 4.42
N GLN A 103 -2.82 13.30 5.32
CA GLN A 103 -1.93 14.45 5.20
C GLN A 103 -1.06 14.35 3.95
N VAL A 104 -0.45 13.18 3.69
CA VAL A 104 0.33 12.93 2.49
C VAL A 104 -0.54 13.15 1.25
N LEU A 105 -1.68 12.48 1.13
CA LEU A 105 -2.57 12.61 -0.02
C LEU A 105 -3.09 14.03 -0.23
N SER A 106 -3.30 14.80 0.85
CA SER A 106 -3.71 16.21 0.75
C SER A 106 -2.61 17.12 0.19
N SER A 107 -1.34 16.75 0.39
CA SER A 107 -0.18 17.51 -0.09
C SER A 107 0.14 17.27 -1.56
N LEU A 108 -0.30 16.13 -2.12
CA LEU A 108 -0.06 15.72 -3.51
C LEU A 108 -1.07 16.38 -4.45
N LYS A 109 -0.89 17.64 -4.82
CA LYS A 109 -1.82 18.33 -5.73
C LYS A 109 -1.89 17.69 -7.12
#